data_AF-A0A7U8C4W5-F1
#
_entry.id   AF-A0A7U8C4W5-F1
#
_cell.length_a   1.000
_cell.length_b   1.000
_cell.length_c   1.000
_cell.angle_alpha   90.00
_cell.angle_beta   90.00
_cell.angle_gamma   90.00
#
_symmetry.space_group_name_H-M   'P 1'
#
loop_
_entity.id
_entity.type
_entity.pdbx_description
1 polymer ?
#
loop_
_entity_poly.entity_id
_entity_poly.type
_entity_poly.pdbx_seq_one_letter_code
_entity_poly.pdbx_strand_id
1 'polypeptide(L)'
;MYQDLVGDWIVSQSWGNCSEQSNSCSHTVTTSYQEARLIVREIRLRLKKEGFRHVPRKETQLGFEFELCHLPEQGTLIPAPANSL
;
A
#
# COMPACT_ATOMS: atom_id res chain seq x y z
N MET A 1 -0.52 4.93 0.50
CA MET A 1 0.54 4.29 1.29
C MET A 1 1.81 4.41 0.49
N TYR A 2 2.92 4.78 1.13
CA TYR A 2 4.21 4.99 0.47
C TYR A 2 5.34 4.66 1.44
N GLN A 3 6.56 4.53 0.92
CA GLN A 3 7.78 4.40 1.71
C GLN A 3 8.50 5.76 1.73
N ASP A 4 9.08 6.14 2.86
CA ASP A 4 9.92 7.32 2.96
C ASP A 4 11.39 7.05 2.57
N LEU A 5 12.24 8.08 2.69
CA LEU A 5 13.66 7.99 2.33
C LEU A 5 14.49 7.15 3.31
N VAL A 6 13.98 6.90 4.52
CA VAL A 6 14.66 6.14 5.56
C VAL A 6 14.25 4.66 5.51
N GLY A 7 13.21 4.33 4.74
CA GLY A 7 12.72 2.98 4.51
C GLY A 7 11.45 2.65 5.29
N ASP A 8 10.91 3.60 6.06
CA ASP A 8 9.68 3.41 6.82
C ASP A 8 8.45 3.52 5.92
N TRP A 9 7.44 2.74 6.24
CA TRP A 9 6.17 2.70 5.53
C TRP A 9 5.15 3.61 6.19
N ILE A 10 4.56 4.48 5.37
CA ILE A 10 3.59 5.47 5.80
C ILE A 10 2.23 5.16 5.19
N VAL A 11 1.25 4.91 6.05
CA VAL A 11 -0.16 4.78 5.70
C VAL A 11 -0.85 6.09 6.03
N SER A 12 -1.34 6.77 5.00
CA SER A 12 -2.11 8.01 5.18
C SER A 12 -3.59 7.72 4.94
N GLN A 13 -4.42 8.14 5.88
CA GLN A 13 -5.87 8.09 5.79
C GLN A 13 -6.40 9.53 5.81
N SER A 14 -7.25 9.87 4.85
CA SER A 14 -7.85 11.21 4.75
C SER A 14 -9.36 11.09 4.57
N TRP A 15 -10.10 11.93 5.25
CA TRP A 15 -11.56 12.03 5.12
C TRP A 15 -11.99 13.49 5.23
N GLY A 16 -13.08 13.81 4.57
CA GLY A 16 -13.58 15.17 4.46
C GLY A 16 -14.67 15.25 3.43
N ASN A 17 -15.43 16.34 3.47
CA ASN A 17 -16.48 16.62 2.52
C ASN A 17 -15.97 17.63 1.48
N CYS A 18 -16.19 17.37 0.19
CA CYS A 18 -15.75 18.29 -0.87
C CYS A 18 -16.39 19.69 -0.78
N SER A 19 -17.50 19.84 -0.05
CA SER A 19 -18.15 21.13 0.20
C SER A 19 -17.64 21.86 1.44
N GLU A 20 -16.81 21.23 2.26
CA GLU A 20 -16.31 21.81 3.51
C GLU A 20 -14.79 21.98 3.43
N GLN A 21 -14.28 23.10 3.96
CA GLN A 21 -12.84 23.35 4.02
C GLN A 21 -12.14 22.47 5.07
N SER A 22 -12.90 21.77 5.92
CA SER A 22 -12.36 20.88 6.96
C SER A 22 -12.12 19.49 6.41
N ASN A 23 -10.87 19.23 6.04
CA ASN A 23 -10.37 17.90 5.77
C ASN A 23 -9.57 17.41 6.99
N SER A 24 -9.75 16.15 7.37
CA SER A 24 -8.96 15.49 8.39
C SER A 24 -8.04 14.46 7.75
N CYS A 25 -6.82 14.37 8.26
CA CYS A 25 -5.85 13.38 7.84
C CYS A 25 -5.15 12.77 9.05
N SER A 26 -4.87 11.47 8.97
CA SER A 26 -4.09 10.72 9.94
C SER A 26 -3.01 9.94 9.21
N HIS A 27 -1.85 9.84 9.85
CA HIS A 27 -0.69 9.11 9.35
C HIS A 27 -0.29 8.03 10.35
N THR A 28 -0.04 6.83 9.86
CA THR A 28 0.53 5.73 10.64
C THR A 28 1.85 5.33 10.01
N VAL A 29 2.90 5.33 10.82
CA VAL A 29 4.27 4.96 10.43
C VAL A 29 4.55 3.56 10.95
N THR A 30 5.09 2.70 10.09
CA THR A 30 5.46 1.32 10.42
C THR A 30 6.79 0.99 9.76
N THR A 31 7.64 0.22 10.41
CA THR A 31 8.93 -0.20 9.83
C THR A 31 8.78 -1.37 8.84
N SER A 32 7.59 -1.99 8.75
CA SER A 32 7.33 -3.18 7.93
C SER A 32 6.26 -2.94 6.86
N TYR A 33 6.58 -3.31 5.62
CA TYR A 33 5.62 -3.31 4.51
C TYR A 33 4.40 -4.18 4.81
N GLN A 34 4.61 -5.33 5.44
CA GLN A 34 3.53 -6.27 5.75
C GLN A 34 2.54 -5.66 6.75
N GLU A 35 3.04 -4.93 7.74
CA GLU A 35 2.22 -4.25 8.73
C GLU A 35 1.42 -3.11 8.09
N ALA A 36 2.08 -2.25 7.29
CA ALA A 36 1.41 -1.20 6.52
C ALA A 36 0.28 -1.76 5.63
N ARG A 37 0.52 -2.91 4.99
CA ARG A 37 -0.47 -3.63 4.16
C ARG A 37 -1.67 -4.12 4.97
N LEU A 38 -1.45 -4.62 6.19
CA LEU A 38 -2.52 -5.04 7.09
C LEU A 38 -3.39 -3.86 7.51
N ILE A 39 -2.78 -2.72 7.86
CA ILE A 39 -3.48 -1.48 8.20
C ILE A 39 -4.36 -1.02 7.04
N VAL A 40 -3.82 -0.97 5.81
CA VAL A 40 -4.61 -0.59 4.61
C VAL A 40 -5.78 -1.55 4.40
N ARG A 41 -5.58 -2.85 4.61
CA ARG A 41 -6.64 -3.85 4.48
C ARG A 41 -7.73 -3.63 5.53
N GLU A 42 -7.36 -3.36 6.77
CA GLU A 42 -8.31 -3.10 7.85
C GLU A 42 -9.15 -1.84 7.57
N ILE A 43 -8.51 -0.75 7.15
CA ILE A 43 -9.18 0.49 6.74
C ILE A 43 -10.20 0.19 5.63
N ARG A 44 -9.81 -0.56 4.60
CA ARG A 44 -10.71 -0.94 3.50
C ARG A 44 -11.91 -1.75 3.96
N LEU A 45 -11.70 -2.71 4.87
CA LEU A 45 -12.79 -3.52 5.43
C LEU A 45 -13.76 -2.66 6.25
N ARG A 46 -13.23 -1.75 7.07
CA ARG A 46 -14.01 -0.81 7.87
C ARG A 46 -14.87 0.10 7.00
N LEU A 47 -14.26 0.73 5.99
CA LEU A 47 -14.98 1.60 5.05
C LEU A 47 -16.04 0.84 4.24
N LYS A 48 -15.76 -0.40 3.84
CA LYS A 48 -16.76 -1.25 3.16
C LYS A 48 -17.95 -1.56 4.07
N LYS A 49 -17.71 -1.81 5.36
CA LYS A 49 -18.77 -2.05 6.35
C LYS A 49 -19.62 -0.80 6.58
N GLU A 50 -19.03 0.38 6.50
CA GLU A 50 -19.71 1.69 6.56
C GLU A 50 -20.45 2.06 5.26
N GLY A 51 -20.36 1.23 4.21
CA GLY A 51 -21.10 1.41 2.96
C GLY A 51 -20.34 2.20 1.88
N PHE A 52 -19.08 2.56 2.12
CA PHE A 52 -18.26 3.23 1.11
C PHE A 52 -17.90 2.26 -0.03
N ARG A 53 -17.96 2.76 -1.27
CA ARG A 53 -17.60 2.02 -2.47
C ARG A 53 -16.19 2.40 -2.91
N HIS A 54 -15.41 1.39 -3.31
CA HIS A 54 -14.10 1.61 -3.88
C HIS A 54 -14.24 2.26 -5.26
N VAL A 55 -13.73 3.48 -5.39
CA VAL A 55 -13.60 4.17 -6.68
C VAL A 55 -12.13 4.07 -7.09
N PRO A 56 -11.79 3.28 -8.13
CA PRO A 56 -10.41 3.21 -8.59
C PRO A 56 -9.98 4.57 -9.14
N ARG A 57 -9.01 5.21 -8.49
CA ARG A 57 -8.29 6.35 -9.06
C ARG A 57 -7.08 5.82 -9.81
N LYS A 58 -6.83 6.37 -11.00
CA LYS A 58 -5.57 6.16 -11.71
C LYS A 58 -4.49 6.94 -10.95
N GLU A 59 -3.77 6.27 -10.06
CA GLU A 59 -2.58 6.82 -9.41
C GLU A 59 -1.35 6.37 -10.20
N THR A 60 -0.52 7.32 -10.62
CA THR A 60 0.79 7.05 -11.20
C THR A 60 1.80 7.00 -10.07
N GLN A 61 2.27 5.80 -9.72
CA GLN A 61 3.40 5.67 -8.83
C GLN A 61 4.66 6.05 -9.61
N LEU A 62 5.32 7.13 -9.20
CA LEU A 62 6.62 7.51 -9.76
C LEU A 62 7.61 6.42 -9.30
N GLY A 63 8.13 5.65 -10.26
CA GLY A 63 9.02 4.51 -10.02
C GLY A 63 10.40 4.95 -9.57
N PHE A 64 10.52 5.46 -8.34
CA PHE A 64 11.80 5.61 -7.69
C PHE A 64 12.20 4.25 -7.12
N GLU A 65 13.14 3.58 -7.77
CA GLU A 65 13.82 2.41 -7.22
C GLU A 65 14.79 2.89 -6.15
N PHE A 66 14.35 2.91 -4.89
CA PHE A 66 15.29 2.97 -3.78
C PHE A 66 15.84 1.56 -3.61
N GLU A 67 17.08 1.35 -4.05
CA GLU A 67 17.83 0.11 -3.82
C GLU A 67 17.94 -0.14 -2.31
N LEU A 68 16.94 -0.81 -1.75
CA LEU A 68 17.04 -1.41 -0.43
C LEU A 68 18.19 -2.41 -0.51
N CYS A 69 19.26 -2.14 0.23
CA CYS A 69 20.43 -3.00 0.34
C CYS A 69 19.99 -4.47 0.45
N HIS A 70 20.53 -5.27 -0.47
CA HIS A 70 20.18 -6.66 -0.69
C HIS A 70 20.31 -7.49 0.60
N LEU A 71 19.26 -8.23 0.95
CA LEU A 71 19.40 -9.52 1.62
C LEU A 71 18.85 -10.60 0.69
N PRO A 72 19.60 -11.69 0.47
CA PRO A 72 19.19 -12.71 -0.48
C PRO A 72 18.12 -13.59 0.17
N GLU A 73 16.84 -13.34 -0.13
CA GLU A 73 15.84 -14.38 0.10
C GLU A 73 15.97 -15.44 -1.00
N GLN A 74 16.65 -16.53 -0.61
CA GLN A 74 16.55 -17.80 -1.28
C GLN A 74 15.07 -18.17 -1.52
N GLY A 75 14.78 -18.69 -2.71
CA GLY A 75 13.58 -19.48 -2.94
C GLY A 75 12.52 -18.81 -3.80
N THR A 76 12.83 -18.53 -5.07
CA THR A 76 11.78 -18.51 -6.09
C THR A 76 11.81 -19.85 -6.83
N LEU A 77 10.88 -20.73 -6.49
CA LEU A 77 10.52 -21.88 -7.31
C LEU A 77 10.07 -21.34 -8.68
N ILE A 78 10.83 -21.66 -9.73
CA ILE A 78 10.51 -21.31 -11.11
C ILE A 78 9.35 -22.20 -11.57
N PRO A 79 8.33 -21.66 -12.26
CA PRO A 79 7.24 -22.48 -12.79
C PRO A 79 7.75 -23.46 -13.86
N ALA A 80 7.24 -24.69 -13.83
CA ALA A 80 7.48 -25.66 -14.89
C ALA A 80 6.87 -25.14 -16.21
N PRO A 81 7.62 -25.09 -17.32
CA PRO A 81 7.03 -24.82 -18.62
C PRO A 81 6.18 -26.02 -19.07
N ALA A 82 4.92 -25.77 -19.37
CA ALA A 82 4.10 -26.68 -20.16
C ALA A 82 4.49 -26.54 -21.64
N ASN A 83 5.06 -27.60 -22.25
CA ASN A 83 4.50 -28.23 -23.46
C ASN A 83 5.45 -29.25 -24.14
N SER A 84 4.81 -30.36 -24.53
CA SER A 84 4.91 -31.06 -25.82
C SER A 84 6.22 -31.72 -26.26
N LEU A 85 6.22 -33.06 -26.20
CA LEU A 85 6.35 -33.97 -27.36
C LEU A 85 5.80 -35.35 -27.01
#